data_AF-A0A8K1DBN8-F1
#
_entry.id   AF-A0A8K1DBN8-F1
#
_cell.length_a   1.000
_cell.length_b   1.000
_cell.length_c   1.000
_cell.angle_alpha   90.00
_cell.angle_beta   90.00
_cell.angle_gamma   90.00
#
_symmetry.space_group_name_H-M   'P 1'
#
loop_
_entity.id
_entity.type
_entity.pdbx_description
1 polymer ?
#
loop_
_entity_poly.entity_id
_entity_poly.type
_entity_poly.pdbx_seq_one_letter_code
_entity_poly.pdbx_strand_id
1 'polypeptide(L)'
;MKAIGAQNTTILSLFLVEAALIGVIGASIGIAIGMGAGYLLSMVMTIPSPTGGASTHIPPIFLPEDLIKVWILSLTLSIMAGIYPAWKASRLSPMVALRRD
;
A
#
# COMPACT_ATOMS: atom_id res chain seq x y z
N MET A 1 -8.52 10.12 -23.09
CA MET A 1 -7.16 9.78 -23.58
C MET A 1 -7.19 8.93 -24.85
N LYS A 2 -7.94 7.83 -24.89
CA LYS A 2 -8.04 7.00 -26.11
C LYS A 2 -8.69 7.71 -27.31
N ALA A 3 -9.55 8.71 -27.06
CA ALA A 3 -10.13 9.61 -28.07
C ALA A 3 -9.13 10.64 -28.66
N ILE A 4 -7.96 10.82 -28.04
CA ILE A 4 -6.89 11.74 -28.49
C ILE A 4 -5.76 10.96 -29.21
N GLY A 5 -5.92 9.63 -29.39
CA GLY A 5 -4.93 8.78 -30.08
C GLY A 5 -3.87 8.12 -29.18
N ALA A 6 -4.02 8.19 -27.85
CA ALA A 6 -3.11 7.50 -26.94
C ALA A 6 -3.16 5.98 -27.11
N GLN A 7 -2.00 5.34 -27.25
CA GLN A 7 -1.88 3.88 -27.35
C GLN A 7 -2.31 3.21 -26.03
N ASN A 8 -2.88 2.00 -26.15
CA ASN A 8 -3.32 1.20 -24.99
C ASN A 8 -2.19 0.94 -23.99
N THR A 9 -0.94 0.85 -24.47
CA THR A 9 0.28 0.70 -23.67
C THR A 9 0.58 1.92 -22.81
N THR A 10 0.38 3.13 -23.34
CA THR A 10 0.56 4.40 -22.60
C THR A 10 -0.44 4.52 -21.45
N ILE A 11 -1.69 4.12 -21.68
CA ILE A 11 -2.73 4.12 -20.65
C ILE A 11 -2.35 3.14 -19.54
N LEU A 12 -1.92 1.93 -19.91
CA LEU A 12 -1.51 0.90 -18.96
C LEU A 12 -0.29 1.35 -18.13
N SER A 13 0.73 1.93 -18.75
CA SER A 13 1.91 2.43 -18.03
C SER A 13 1.56 3.57 -17.07
N LEU A 14 0.66 4.47 -17.44
CA LEU A 14 0.24 5.58 -16.57
C LEU A 14 -0.39 5.05 -15.29
N PHE A 15 -1.37 4.14 -15.40
CA PHE A 15 -2.04 3.57 -14.23
C PHE A 15 -1.09 2.72 -13.38
N LEU A 16 -0.14 2.01 -14.00
CA LEU A 16 0.87 1.26 -13.23
C LEU A 16 1.81 2.17 -12.46
N VAL A 17 2.27 3.27 -13.06
CA VAL A 17 3.11 4.26 -12.38
C VAL A 17 2.32 4.93 -11.25
N GLU A 18 1.07 5.28 -11.48
CA GLU A 18 0.19 5.85 -10.45
C GLU A 18 -0.03 4.87 -9.29
N ALA A 19 -0.32 3.59 -9.59
CA ALA A 19 -0.42 2.55 -8.57
C ALA A 19 0.89 2.37 -7.80
N ALA A 20 2.04 2.37 -8.48
CA ALA A 20 3.34 2.28 -7.83
C ALA A 20 3.62 3.47 -6.90
N LEU A 21 3.30 4.70 -7.33
CA LEU A 21 3.43 5.91 -6.52
C LEU A 21 2.54 5.84 -5.27
N ILE A 22 1.28 5.45 -5.44
CA ILE A 22 0.34 5.24 -4.31
C ILE A 22 0.87 4.16 -3.38
N GLY A 23 1.43 3.06 -3.92
CA GLY A 23 2.03 1.99 -3.15
C GLY A 23 3.23 2.44 -2.31
N VAL A 24 4.16 3.21 -2.89
CA VAL A 24 5.33 3.76 -2.18
C VAL A 24 4.91 4.70 -1.05
N ILE A 25 4.00 5.62 -1.34
CA ILE A 25 3.49 6.59 -0.36
C ILE A 25 2.70 5.87 0.74
N GLY A 26 1.82 4.94 0.36
CA GLY A 26 1.03 4.16 1.31
C GLY A 26 1.87 3.27 2.21
N ALA A 27 2.89 2.59 1.66
CA ALA A 27 3.76 1.72 2.43
C ALA A 27 4.66 2.51 3.41
N SER A 28 5.19 3.66 2.99
CA SER A 28 5.99 4.53 3.86
C SER A 28 5.17 5.12 5.01
N ILE A 29 3.97 5.64 4.71
CA ILE A 29 3.04 6.15 5.74
C ILE A 29 2.57 5.01 6.66
N GLY A 30 2.27 3.84 6.10
CA GLY A 30 1.83 2.66 6.84
C GLY A 30 2.88 2.19 7.85
N ILE A 31 4.16 2.19 7.46
CA ILE A 31 5.28 1.89 8.38
C ILE A 31 5.36 2.92 9.50
N ALA A 32 5.30 4.22 9.18
CA ALA A 32 5.36 5.28 10.18
C ALA A 32 4.22 5.17 11.21
N ILE A 33 2.99 4.92 10.73
CA ILE A 33 1.82 4.70 11.58
C ILE A 33 1.96 3.41 12.39
N GLY A 34 2.41 2.31 11.77
CA GLY A 34 2.59 1.02 12.44
C GLY A 34 3.62 1.07 13.57
N MET A 35 4.74 1.77 13.35
CA MET A 35 5.74 2.02 14.39
C MET A 35 5.15 2.86 15.52
N GLY A 36 4.49 3.98 15.19
CA GLY A 36 3.85 4.84 16.19
C GLY A 36 2.78 4.11 17.02
N ALA A 37 1.95 3.30 16.36
CA ALA A 37 0.94 2.47 17.02
C ALA A 37 1.58 1.39 17.91
N GLY A 38 2.69 0.78 17.48
CA GLY A 38 3.43 -0.20 18.28
C GLY A 38 4.01 0.42 19.55
N TYR A 39 4.57 1.62 19.49
CA TYR A 39 5.04 2.35 20.66
C TYR A 39 3.89 2.75 21.60
N LEU A 40 2.78 3.25 21.07
CA LEU A 40 1.58 3.57 21.87
C LEU A 40 1.03 2.32 22.56
N LEU A 41 0.98 1.19 21.84
CA LEU A 41 0.50 -0.07 22.40
C LEU A 41 1.42 -0.56 23.52
N SER A 42 2.74 -0.44 23.36
CA SER A 42 3.71 -0.77 24.41
C SER A 42 3.56 0.10 25.67
N MET A 43 3.08 1.34 25.54
CA MET A 43 2.85 2.24 26.67
C MET A 43 1.54 1.94 27.40
N VAL A 44 0.51 1.49 26.68
CA VAL A 44 -0.81 1.19 27.23
C VAL A 44 -0.91 -0.25 27.75
N MET A 45 -0.25 -1.21 27.09
CA MET A 45 -0.23 -2.61 27.51
C MET A 45 0.80 -2.83 28.62
N THR A 46 0.38 -2.53 29.85
CA THR A 46 1.01 -3.11 31.04
C THR A 46 0.53 -4.56 31.17
N ILE A 47 1.35 -5.52 30.72
CA ILE A 47 1.02 -6.94 30.88
C ILE A 47 1.37 -7.34 32.33
N PRO A 48 0.45 -7.97 33.09
CA PRO A 48 0.77 -8.51 34.41
C PRO A 48 1.87 -9.55 34.27
N SER A 49 2.99 -9.33 34.95
CA SER A 49 4.09 -10.30 34.95
C SER A 49 3.62 -11.57 35.67
N PRO A 50 3.72 -12.78 35.08
CA PRO A 50 3.28 -14.02 35.72
C PRO A 50 4.09 -14.37 36.98
N THR A 51 5.18 -13.65 37.25
CA THR A 51 6.11 -13.88 38.37
C THR A 51 6.00 -12.85 39.51
N GLY A 52 4.96 -12.01 39.57
CA GLY A 52 4.72 -11.15 40.74
C GLY A 52 5.69 -9.97 40.91
N GLY A 53 6.51 -9.66 39.90
CA GLY A 53 7.38 -8.49 39.83
C GLY A 53 6.77 -7.34 39.01
N ALA A 54 7.27 -6.12 39.27
CA ALA A 54 6.83 -4.86 38.65
C ALA A 54 6.65 -4.97 37.13
N SER A 55 5.56 -4.38 36.65
CA SER A 55 5.10 -4.26 35.26
C SER A 55 6.22 -4.31 34.21
N THR A 56 6.40 -5.49 33.60
CA THR A 56 7.35 -5.69 32.50
C THR A 56 6.80 -5.06 31.23
N HIS A 57 7.41 -3.95 30.82
CA HIS A 57 7.22 -3.36 29.49
C HIS A 57 7.94 -4.25 28.48
N ILE A 58 7.21 -4.84 27.52
CA ILE A 58 7.84 -5.58 26.41
C ILE A 58 8.16 -4.55 25.32
N PRO A 59 9.44 -4.19 25.10
CA PRO A 59 9.78 -3.21 24.08
C PRO A 59 9.47 -3.77 22.69
N PRO A 60 8.77 -3.04 21.81
CA PRO A 60 8.55 -3.46 20.44
C PRO A 60 9.89 -3.47 19.70
N ILE A 61 10.31 -4.64 19.23
CA ILE A 61 11.53 -4.80 18.44
C ILE A 61 11.15 -4.67 16.97
N PHE A 62 11.58 -3.58 16.34
CA PHE A 62 11.42 -3.39 14.90
C PHE A 62 12.71 -3.78 14.19
N LEU A 63 12.72 -4.95 13.55
CA LEU A 63 13.86 -5.36 12.73
C LEU A 63 13.79 -4.66 11.35
N PRO A 64 14.89 -4.03 10.89
CA PRO A 64 14.94 -3.41 9.57
C PRO A 64 14.56 -4.36 8.43
N GLU A 65 14.90 -5.64 8.56
CA GLU A 65 14.57 -6.67 7.58
C GLU A 65 13.05 -6.86 7.41
N ASP A 66 12.30 -6.86 8.51
CA ASP A 66 10.86 -7.06 8.46
C ASP A 66 10.13 -5.82 7.93
N LEU A 67 10.63 -4.62 8.27
CA LEU A 67 10.17 -3.37 7.68
C LEU A 67 10.33 -3.37 6.15
N ILE A 68 11.48 -3.82 5.64
CA ILE A 68 11.73 -3.92 4.19
C ILE A 68 10.80 -4.96 3.56
N LYS A 69 10.61 -6.13 4.18
CA LYS A 69 9.68 -7.16 3.68
C LYS A 69 8.25 -6.62 3.58
N VAL A 70 7.76 -5.95 4.62
CA VAL A 70 6.41 -5.36 4.66
C VAL A 70 6.27 -4.26 3.60
N TRP A 71 7.31 -3.45 3.39
CA TRP A 71 7.30 -2.41 2.38
C TRP A 71 7.20 -2.99 0.96
N ILE A 72 8.02 -4.00 0.64
CA ILE A 72 7.99 -4.71 -0.64
C ILE A 72 6.65 -5.41 -0.86
N LEU A 73 6.11 -6.05 0.19
CA LEU A 73 4.82 -6.72 0.14
C LEU A 73 3.66 -5.73 -0.12
N SER A 74 3.69 -4.57 0.53
CA SER A 74 2.70 -3.51 0.30
C SER A 74 2.77 -2.95 -1.12
N LEU A 75 3.99 -2.74 -1.62
CA LEU A 75 4.23 -2.23 -2.97
C LEU A 75 3.77 -3.23 -4.05
N THR A 76 4.09 -4.51 -3.87
CA THR A 76 3.62 -5.57 -4.77
C THR A 76 2.10 -5.71 -4.76
N LEU A 77 1.45 -5.66 -3.60
CA LEU A 77 -0.02 -5.66 -3.49
C LEU A 77 -0.64 -4.46 -4.20
N SER A 78 -0.04 -3.28 -4.06
CA SER A 78 -0.52 -2.05 -4.73
C SER A 78 -0.44 -2.16 -6.26
N ILE A 79 0.68 -2.67 -6.78
CA ILE A 79 0.83 -2.91 -8.22
C ILE A 79 -0.17 -3.98 -8.71
N MET A 80 -0.34 -5.08 -7.97
CA MET A 80 -1.33 -6.12 -8.31
C MET A 80 -2.74 -5.57 -8.36
N ALA A 81 -3.10 -4.71 -7.40
CA ALA A 81 -4.39 -4.03 -7.37
C ALA A 81 -4.56 -3.06 -8.56
N GLY A 82 -3.48 -2.40 -9.01
CA GLY A 82 -3.47 -1.50 -10.16
C GLY A 82 -3.52 -2.18 -11.53
N ILE A 83 -3.00 -3.41 -11.65
CA ILE A 83 -2.95 -4.16 -12.93
C ILE A 83 -4.37 -4.42 -13.48
N TYR A 84 -5.30 -4.87 -12.64
CA TYR A 84 -6.66 -5.20 -13.06
C TYR A 84 -7.42 -3.99 -13.66
N PRO A 85 -7.53 -2.83 -12.99
CA PRO A 85 -8.17 -1.65 -13.56
C PRO A 85 -7.40 -1.09 -14.75
N ALA A 86 -6.06 -1.13 -14.76
CA ALA A 86 -5.25 -0.69 -15.90
C ALA A 86 -5.56 -1.53 -17.16
N TRP A 87 -5.65 -2.85 -17.01
CA TRP A 87 -6.01 -3.74 -18.10
C TRP A 87 -7.42 -3.48 -18.60
N LYS A 88 -8.40 -3.33 -17.70
CA LYS A 88 -9.78 -2.99 -18.02
C LYS A 88 -9.90 -1.64 -18.75
N ALA A 89 -9.17 -0.62 -18.29
CA ALA A 89 -9.12 0.71 -18.90
C ALA A 89 -8.50 0.70 -20.30
N SER A 90 -7.43 -0.07 -20.51
CA SER A 90 -6.78 -0.19 -21.82
C SER A 90 -7.70 -0.82 -22.88
N ARG A 91 -8.59 -1.74 -22.48
CA ARG A 91 -9.52 -2.47 -23.35
C ARG A 91 -10.86 -1.78 -23.57
N LEU A 92 -11.21 -0.77 -22.78
CA LEU A 92 -12.41 0.04 -23.03
C LEU A 92 -12.31 0.71 -24.40
N SER A 93 -13.25 0.42 -25.30
CA SER A 93 -13.28 0.99 -26.64
C SER A 93 -13.81 2.42 -26.58
N PRO A 94 -13.18 3.39 -27.28
CA PRO A 94 -13.57 4.80 -27.24
C PRO A 94 -14.96 5.04 -27.87
N MET A 95 -15.50 4.06 -28.61
CA MET A 95 -16.79 4.15 -29.29
C MET A 95 -18.01 4.15 -28.35
N VAL A 96 -17.88 3.63 -27.11
CA VAL A 96 -18.99 3.65 -26.13
C VAL A 96 -19.07 4.99 -25.39
N ALA A 97 -17.96 5.75 -25.32
CA ALA A 97 -17.93 7.04 -24.63
C ALA A 97 -18.62 8.16 -25.42
N LEU A 98 -18.75 8.03 -26.75
CA LEU A 98 -19.42 8.99 -27.64
C LEU A 98 -20.91 8.70 -27.89
N ARG A 99 -21.43 7.55 -27.43
CA ARG A 99 -22.85 7.17 -27.59
C ARG A 99 -23.65 7.37 -26.30
N ARG A 100 -23.05 8.06 -25.33
CA ARG A 100 -23.65 8.47 -24.06
C ARG A 100 -23.73 10.00 -24.03
N ASP A 101 -24.32 10.55 -25.08
CA ASP A 101 -25.10 11.78 -24.98
C ASP A 101 -26.57 11.37 -25.13
#